data_AF-A0A920W1W4-F1
#
_entry.id   AF-A0A920W1W4-F1
#
_cell.length_a   1.000
_cell.length_b   1.000
_cell.length_c   1.000
_cell.angle_alpha   90.00
_cell.angle_beta   90.00
_cell.angle_gamma   90.00
#
_symmetry.space_group_name_H-M   'P 1'
#
loop_
_entity.id
_entity.type
_entity.pdbx_description
1 polymer ?
#
loop_
_entity_poly.entity_id
_entity_poly.type
_entity_poly.pdbx_seq_one_letter_code
_entity_poly.pdbx_strand_id
1 'polypeptide(L)'
;MECKTNSVSELEPGMSPYGCFDMAGNVWEWCMQWNVSKHSTQRIVRGGSWMNYLVHAKCFFRNAFDPAERYLAVGLRCVSGSRFTEIEEEDMDED
;
A
#
# COMPACT_ATOMS: atom_id res chain seq x y z
N MET A 1 10.59 -5.44 20.89
CA MET A 1 9.75 -5.55 19.68
C MET A 1 10.21 -6.76 18.91
N GLU A 2 9.32 -7.70 18.63
CA GLU A 2 9.65 -8.84 17.78
C GLU A 2 9.55 -8.42 16.31
N CYS A 3 10.52 -8.84 15.51
CA CYS A 3 10.58 -8.58 14.08
C CYS A 3 9.63 -9.52 13.32
N LYS A 4 8.32 -9.35 13.53
CA LYS A 4 7.28 -10.21 12.93
C LYS A 4 5.95 -9.49 12.78
N THR A 5 5.06 -10.07 11.97
CA THR A 5 3.65 -9.68 11.89
C THR A 5 2.88 -10.10 13.14
N ASN A 6 1.87 -9.33 13.50
CA ASN A 6 0.88 -9.65 14.54
C ASN A 6 -0.47 -10.07 13.93
N SER A 7 -1.40 -10.54 14.76
CA SER A 7 -2.77 -10.79 14.28
C SER A 7 -3.43 -9.47 13.89
N VAL A 8 -4.20 -9.45 12.80
CA VAL A 8 -4.75 -8.23 12.20
C VAL A 8 -5.62 -7.43 13.18
N SER A 9 -6.34 -8.11 14.07
CA SER A 9 -7.25 -7.46 15.03
C SER A 9 -6.64 -7.28 16.42
N GLU A 10 -5.33 -7.53 16.59
CA GLU A 10 -4.67 -7.47 17.90
C GLU A 10 -4.60 -6.04 18.46
N LEU A 11 -4.48 -5.04 17.59
CA LEU A 11 -4.38 -3.63 17.95
C LEU A 11 -5.73 -2.92 17.80
N GLU A 12 -6.70 -3.27 18.64
CA GLU A 12 -8.04 -2.66 18.63
C GLU A 12 -8.05 -1.13 18.70
N PRO A 13 -7.22 -0.46 19.54
CA PRO A 13 -7.16 1.00 19.57
C PRO A 13 -6.68 1.64 18.26
N GLY A 14 -6.05 0.86 17.36
CA GLY A 14 -5.58 1.29 16.05
C GLY A 14 -6.63 1.18 14.94
N MET A 15 -7.85 0.72 15.25
CA MET A 15 -8.95 0.65 14.28
C MET A 15 -9.31 2.04 13.76
N SER A 16 -9.45 2.17 12.44
CA SER A 16 -9.90 3.41 11.82
C SER A 16 -11.38 3.70 12.13
N PRO A 17 -11.85 4.95 11.96
CA PRO A 17 -13.27 5.29 12.07
C PRO A 17 -14.21 4.50 11.14
N TYR A 18 -13.65 3.80 10.15
CA TYR A 18 -14.38 2.98 9.18
C TYR A 18 -14.36 1.48 9.52
N GLY A 19 -13.79 1.09 10.66
CA GLY A 19 -13.71 -0.32 11.07
C GLY A 19 -12.53 -1.09 10.48
N CYS A 20 -11.55 -0.41 9.86
CA CYS A 20 -10.38 -1.07 9.28
C CYS A 20 -9.23 -1.14 10.28
N PHE A 21 -8.73 -2.34 10.54
CA PHE A 21 -7.52 -2.58 11.33
C PHE A 21 -6.25 -2.61 10.47
N ASP A 22 -5.10 -2.40 11.10
CA ASP A 22 -3.77 -2.57 10.51
C ASP A 22 -3.56 -1.83 9.18
N MET A 23 -4.16 -0.66 8.99
CA MET A 23 -3.85 0.21 7.85
C MET A 23 -2.56 1.01 8.03
N ALA A 24 -1.96 0.97 9.23
CA ALA A 24 -0.73 1.68 9.60
C ALA A 24 0.19 0.75 10.40
N GLY A 25 1.14 0.11 9.71
CA GLY A 25 2.04 -0.89 10.27
C GLY A 25 1.66 -2.31 9.84
N ASN A 26 2.17 -3.29 10.59
CA ASN A 26 2.12 -4.71 10.26
C ASN A 26 2.80 -5.04 8.91
N VAL A 27 2.13 -4.82 7.78
CA VAL A 27 2.67 -5.06 6.43
C VAL A 27 2.32 -3.92 5.48
N TRP A 28 3.19 -3.68 4.51
CA TRP A 28 2.84 -2.87 3.35
C TRP A 28 1.71 -3.53 2.57
N GLU A 29 0.77 -2.75 2.06
CA GLU A 29 -0.35 -3.25 1.27
C GLU A 29 -0.21 -2.81 -0.20
N TRP A 30 -0.19 -3.78 -1.12
CA TRP A 30 -0.19 -3.52 -2.56
C TRP A 30 -1.43 -2.73 -3.01
N CYS A 31 -1.20 -1.71 -3.84
CA CYS A 31 -2.23 -0.95 -4.53
C CYS A 31 -2.20 -1.23 -6.04
N MET A 32 -3.34 -1.07 -6.71
CA MET A 32 -3.41 -1.23 -8.17
C MET A 32 -2.71 -0.11 -8.96
N GLN A 33 -2.48 1.04 -8.31
CA GLN A 33 -1.86 2.20 -8.96
C GLN A 33 -0.37 1.93 -9.24
N TRP A 34 0.07 2.26 -10.46
CA TRP A 34 1.48 2.31 -10.84
C TRP A 34 2.17 3.54 -10.24
N ASN A 35 3.49 3.45 -10.06
CA ASN A 35 4.28 4.62 -9.73
C ASN A 35 4.27 5.62 -10.91
N VAL A 36 4.16 6.91 -10.63
CA VAL A 36 3.89 7.98 -11.62
C VAL A 36 5.10 8.27 -12.53
N SER A 37 6.25 7.68 -12.26
CA SER A 37 7.44 7.85 -13.09
C SER A 37 7.29 7.06 -14.39
N LYS A 38 7.43 7.75 -15.54
CA LYS A 38 7.28 7.19 -16.91
C LYS A 38 8.10 5.92 -17.20
N HIS A 39 9.13 5.63 -16.40
CA HIS A 39 10.00 4.46 -16.57
C HIS A 39 9.91 3.47 -15.41
N SER A 40 8.95 3.63 -14.50
CA SER A 40 8.81 2.75 -13.35
C SER A 40 7.80 1.65 -13.63
N THR A 41 8.27 0.41 -13.59
CA THR A 41 7.43 -0.79 -13.56
C THR A 41 6.92 -1.09 -12.15
N GLN A 42 7.08 -0.18 -11.19
CA GLN A 42 6.77 -0.43 -9.80
C GLN A 42 5.31 -0.12 -9.48
N ARG A 43 4.72 -0.91 -8.58
CA ARG A 43 3.38 -0.64 -8.04
C ARG A 43 3.47 0.03 -6.69
N ILE A 44 2.51 0.90 -6.40
CA ILE A 44 2.43 1.59 -5.12
C ILE A 44 2.09 0.59 -4.02
N VAL A 45 2.76 0.74 -2.89
CA VAL A 45 2.37 0.12 -1.61
C VAL A 45 2.14 1.20 -0.55
N ARG A 46 1.24 0.92 0.40
CA ARG A 46 0.93 1.85 1.51
C ARG A 46 0.84 1.17 2.86
N GLY A 47 0.78 1.97 3.93
CA GLY A 47 0.55 1.49 5.29
C GLY A 47 1.81 1.25 6.12
N GLY A 48 2.98 1.06 5.51
CA GLY A 48 4.20 0.75 6.25
C GLY A 48 4.19 -0.67 6.80
N SER A 49 5.25 -1.09 7.49
CA SER A 49 5.33 -2.44 8.06
C SER A 49 6.10 -2.46 9.38
N TRP A 50 6.12 -3.61 10.06
CA TRP A 50 6.85 -3.81 11.32
C TRP A 50 8.37 -3.56 11.21
N MET A 51 8.96 -3.62 10.01
CA MET A 51 10.41 -3.40 9.80
C MET A 51 10.78 -1.95 9.45
N ASN A 52 9.82 -1.02 9.46
CA ASN A 52 10.03 0.34 8.96
C ASN A 52 9.92 1.43 10.03
N TYR A 53 10.46 2.60 9.70
CA TYR A 53 10.27 3.80 10.52
C TYR A 53 8.81 4.23 10.55
N LEU A 54 8.38 4.82 11.67
CA LEU A 54 7.00 5.29 11.89
C LEU A 54 6.48 6.25 10.80
N VAL A 55 7.37 6.99 10.14
CA VAL A 55 7.00 7.88 9.03
C VAL A 55 6.38 7.14 7.84
N HIS A 56 6.74 5.87 7.63
CA HIS A 56 6.20 5.04 6.56
C HIS A 56 4.76 4.58 6.84
N ALA A 57 4.34 4.58 8.11
CA ALA A 57 2.97 4.22 8.51
C ALA A 57 1.97 5.39 8.40
N LYS A 58 2.42 6.57 7.95
CA LYS A 58 1.53 7.72 7.74
C LYS A 58 0.61 7.48 6.54
N CYS A 59 -0.65 7.89 6.66
CA CYS A 59 -1.68 7.65 5.65
C CYS A 59 -1.38 8.24 4.26
N PHE A 60 -0.56 9.29 4.18
CA PHE A 60 -0.17 9.93 2.91
C PHE A 60 1.08 9.30 2.29
N PHE A 61 1.84 8.50 3.05
CA PHE A 61 3.10 7.96 2.57
C PHE A 61 2.86 6.92 1.48
N ARG A 62 3.67 6.97 0.43
CA ARG A 62 3.63 6.06 -0.71
C ARG A 62 5.04 5.52 -0.91
N ASN A 63 5.16 4.21 -0.97
CA ASN A 63 6.35 3.54 -1.44
C ASN A 63 6.05 2.80 -2.74
N ALA A 64 7.08 2.30 -3.42
CA ALA A 64 6.90 1.52 -4.63
C ALA A 64 7.89 0.36 -4.66
N PHE A 65 7.40 -0.81 -5.05
CA PHE A 65 8.21 -2.02 -5.21
C PHE A 65 7.94 -2.65 -6.58
N ASP A 66 8.90 -3.43 -7.07
CA ASP A 66 8.70 -4.21 -8.29
C ASP A 66 7.63 -5.30 -8.02
N PRO A 67 6.58 -5.42 -8.86
CA PRO A 67 5.56 -6.45 -8.71
C PRO A 67 6.08 -7.89 -8.78
N ALA A 68 7.28 -8.11 -9.31
CA ALA A 68 7.94 -9.41 -9.34
C ALA A 68 8.58 -9.78 -7.98
N GLU A 69 8.87 -8.80 -7.13
CA GLU A 69 9.50 -9.03 -5.83
C GLU A 69 8.51 -9.52 -4.77
N ARG A 70 9.02 -10.28 -3.81
CA ARG A 70 8.24 -10.79 -2.67
C ARG A 70 9.01 -10.48 -1.39
N TYR A 71 8.34 -9.82 -0.46
CA TYR A 71 8.92 -9.42 0.82
C TYR A 71 8.05 -9.95 1.96
N LEU A 72 8.69 -10.35 3.07
CA LEU A 72 7.98 -10.86 4.26
C LEU A 72 7.10 -9.80 4.93
N ALA A 73 7.36 -8.52 4.65
CA ALA A 73 6.67 -7.38 5.23
C ALA A 73 5.73 -6.68 4.23
N VAL A 74 5.31 -7.38 3.18
CA VAL A 74 4.37 -6.90 2.16
C VAL A 74 3.25 -7.92 1.99
N GLY A 75 2.00 -7.45 2.07
CA GLY A 75 0.79 -8.23 1.92
C GLY A 75 -0.22 -7.52 1.00
N LEU A 76 -1.50 -7.81 1.23
CA LEU A 76 -2.60 -7.27 0.44
C LEU A 76 -3.84 -7.03 1.30
N ARG A 77 -4.67 -6.10 0.85
CA ARG A 77 -6.03 -5.89 1.32
C ARG A 77 -6.94 -5.83 0.11
N CYS A 78 -7.90 -6.75 0.06
CA CYS A 78 -8.87 -6.78 -1.03
C CYS A 78 -9.85 -5.61 -0.89
N VAL A 79 -10.27 -5.08 -2.03
CA VAL A 79 -11.36 -4.11 -2.14
C VAL A 79 -12.37 -4.65 -3.15
N SER A 80 -13.65 -4.38 -2.90
CA SER A 80 -14.74 -4.70 -3.82
C SER A 80 -15.55 -3.43 -4.07
N GLY A 81 -15.89 -3.17 -5.32
CA GLY A 81 -16.62 -1.97 -5.74
C GLY A 81 -16.95 -1.99 -7.22
N SER A 82 -17.76 -1.02 -7.66
CA SER A 82 -18.08 -0.79 -9.07
C SER A 82 -16.79 -0.63 -9.89
N ARG A 83 -16.83 -1.07 -11.16
CA ARG A 83 -15.69 -1.07 -12.11
C ARG A 83 -14.79 0.16 -11.89
N PHE A 84 -13.52 -0.09 -11.61
CA PHE A 84 -12.53 0.97 -11.44
C PHE A 84 -12.52 1.86 -12.68
N THR A 85 -12.62 3.18 -12.47
CA THR A 85 -12.48 4.15 -13.55
C THR A 85 -11.02 4.09 -14.01
N GLU A 86 -10.79 3.47 -15.16
CA GLU A 86 -9.56 3.62 -15.90
C GLU A 86 -9.50 5.10 -16.30
N ILE A 87 -8.47 5.81 -15.84
CA ILE A 87 -8.18 7.15 -16.36
C ILE A 87 -7.58 6.88 -17.73
N GLU A 88 -8.31 7.21 -18.80
CA GLU A 88 -7.76 7.21 -20.14
C GLU A 88 -6.56 8.16 -20.13
N GLU A 89 -5.37 7.63 -20.42
CA GLU A 89 -4.21 8.47 -20.68
C GLU A 89 -4.54 9.21 -21.98
N GLU A 90 -4.98 10.47 -21.88
CA GLU A 90 -4.99 11.35 -23.04
C GLU A 90 -3.55 11.41 -23.52
N ASP A 91 -3.29 10.82 -24.69
CA ASP A 91 -2.08 10.97 -25.46
C ASP A 91 -1.83 12.47 -25.62
N MET A 92 -1.05 13.08 -24.72
CA MET A 92 -0.45 14.38 -24.97
C MET A 92 0.57 14.16 -26.08
N ASP A 93 0.08 14.25 -27.32
CA ASP A 93 0.88 14.40 -28.51
C ASP A 93 1.96 15.46 -28.25
N GLU A 94 3.22 15.06 -28.44
CA GLU A 94 4.38 15.94 -28.40
C GLU A 94 4.28 16.95 -29.58
N ASP A 95 4.29 18.25 -29.28
CA ASP A 95 4.77 19.32 -30.17
C ASP A 95 6.22 19.69 -29.81
#